data_AF-A0A928WC41-F1
#
_entry.id   AF-A0A928WC41-F1
#
_cell.length_a   1.000
_cell.length_b   1.000
_cell.length_c   1.000
_cell.angle_alpha   90.00
_cell.angle_beta   90.00
_cell.angle_gamma   90.00
#
_symmetry.space_group_name_H-M   'P 1'
#
loop_
_entity.id
_entity.type
_entity.pdbx_description
1 polymer ?
#
loop_
_entity_poly.entity_id
_entity_poly.type
_entity_poly.pdbx_seq_one_letter_code
_entity_poly.pdbx_strand_id
1 'polypeptide(L)'
;YKEECLASAKFILSKNIIHGDALTLKTVDNGDEPIVFAEWSAVNGSMIKRRDFKLSYLLSTHSSNEMNLFSDEGSAAYIPQPFREYPLTHFLKLADHA
;
A
#
# COMPACT_ATOMS: atom_id res chain seq x y z
N TYR A 1 8.92 21.59 15.94
CA TYR A 1 8.14 20.63 15.14
C TYR A 1 7.14 19.93 16.05
N LYS A 2 5.93 19.62 15.58
CA LYS A 2 4.94 18.85 16.36
C LYS A 2 5.38 17.40 16.48
N GLU A 3 5.40 16.83 17.68
CA GLU A 3 5.86 15.46 17.92
C GLU A 3 5.00 14.44 17.18
N GLU A 4 3.70 14.71 17.07
CA GLU A 4 2.70 13.88 16.40
C GLU A 4 2.97 13.79 14.89
N CYS A 5 3.54 14.85 14.30
CA CYS A 5 3.95 14.85 12.90
C CYS A 5 5.17 13.93 12.69
N LEU A 6 6.13 13.95 13.60
CA LEU A 6 7.30 13.06 13.55
C LEU A 6 6.89 11.60 13.77
N ALA A 7 5.98 11.35 14.70
CA ALA A 7 5.42 10.02 14.95
C ALA A 7 4.71 9.48 13.70
N SER A 8 3.87 10.30 13.07
CA SER A 8 3.16 9.91 11.85
C SER A 8 4.10 9.67 10.67
N ALA A 9 5.15 10.49 10.51
CA ALA A 9 6.17 10.27 9.48
C ALA A 9 6.95 8.95 9.71
N LYS A 10 7.37 8.68 10.96
CA LYS A 10 8.02 7.41 11.33
C LYS A 10 7.11 6.21 11.05
N PHE A 11 5.82 6.34 11.35
CA PHE A 11 4.83 5.30 11.08
C PHE A 11 4.66 5.02 9.59
N ILE A 12 4.58 6.06 8.75
CA ILE A 12 4.52 5.88 7.29
C ILE A 12 5.79 5.15 6.82
N LEU A 13 6.97 5.59 7.23
CA LEU A 13 8.23 4.97 6.81
C LEU A 13 8.31 3.50 7.24
N SER A 14 7.86 3.15 8.46
CA SER A 14 7.89 1.76 8.94
C SER A 14 6.96 0.81 8.18
N LYS A 15 5.93 1.34 7.50
CA LYS A 15 5.04 0.55 6.63
C LYS A 15 5.48 0.52 5.16
N ASN A 16 6.44 1.36 4.75
CA ASN A 16 6.87 1.49 3.36
C ASN A 16 8.32 1.04 3.10
N ILE A 17 9.14 0.88 4.15
CA ILE A 17 10.49 0.31 4.05
C ILE A 17 10.40 -1.15 4.49
N ILE A 18 10.38 -2.05 3.51
CA ILE A 18 10.18 -3.48 3.71
C ILE A 18 11.38 -4.24 3.16
N HIS A 19 11.93 -5.15 3.95
CA HIS A 19 12.96 -6.08 3.50
C HIS A 19 12.30 -7.30 2.87
N GLY A 20 12.30 -7.32 1.54
CA GLY A 20 11.67 -8.37 0.76
C GLY A 20 12.59 -8.95 -0.30
N ASP A 21 12.29 -10.17 -0.72
CA ASP A 21 12.90 -10.84 -1.85
C ASP A 21 12.01 -10.66 -3.09
N ALA A 22 12.57 -10.01 -4.10
CA ALA A 22 11.87 -9.70 -5.34
C ALA A 22 11.62 -10.94 -6.23
N LEU A 23 12.35 -12.05 -6.03
CA LEU A 23 12.13 -13.29 -6.78
C LEU A 23 10.93 -14.07 -6.23
N THR A 24 10.82 -14.16 -4.91
CA THR A 24 9.75 -14.90 -4.24
C THR A 24 8.53 -14.03 -3.91
N LEU A 25 8.67 -12.70 -4.01
CA LEU A 25 7.66 -11.69 -3.65
C LEU A 25 7.25 -11.74 -2.17
N LYS A 26 8.17 -12.18 -1.32
CA LYS A 26 7.96 -12.41 0.12
C LYS A 26 8.90 -11.58 0.98
N THR A 27 8.52 -11.33 2.23
CA THR A 27 9.37 -10.71 3.23
C THR A 27 10.44 -11.69 3.71
N VAL A 28 11.68 -11.23 3.83
CA VAL A 28 12.81 -12.06 4.26
C VAL A 28 12.77 -12.33 5.76
N ASP A 29 12.44 -11.30 6.55
CA ASP A 29 12.60 -11.35 8.01
C ASP A 29 11.39 -11.97 8.74
N ASN A 30 10.22 -12.02 8.09
CA ASN A 30 8.93 -12.37 8.73
C ASN A 30 8.30 -13.68 8.21
N GLY A 31 9.11 -14.67 7.82
CA GLY A 31 8.60 -16.02 7.59
C GLY A 31 7.74 -16.16 6.34
N ASP A 32 8.30 -15.80 5.18
CA ASP A 32 7.70 -16.09 3.87
C ASP A 32 6.33 -15.40 3.62
N GLU A 33 5.99 -14.37 4.39
CA GLU A 33 4.79 -13.57 4.16
C GLU A 33 4.88 -12.77 2.85
N PRO A 34 3.79 -12.59 2.09
CA PRO A 34 3.81 -11.76 0.89
C PRO A 34 4.19 -10.30 1.16
N ILE A 35 4.94 -9.67 0.25
CA ILE A 35 5.24 -8.23 0.33
C ILE A 35 3.93 -7.45 0.19
N VAL A 36 3.68 -6.53 1.12
CA VAL A 36 2.50 -5.67 1.19
C VAL A 36 2.90 -4.21 0.98
N PHE A 37 2.19 -3.49 0.11
CA PHE A 37 2.34 -2.05 -0.05
C PHE A 37 1.18 -1.31 0.61
N ALA A 38 1.52 -0.30 1.41
CA ALA A 38 0.56 0.65 1.96
C ALA A 38 0.42 1.85 1.01
N GLU A 39 -0.75 2.00 0.41
CA GLU A 39 -1.15 3.19 -0.33
C GLU A 39 -1.77 4.22 0.63
N TRP A 40 -1.43 5.49 0.44
CA TRP A 40 -1.86 6.60 1.29
C TRP A 40 -2.52 7.69 0.45
N SER A 41 -3.83 7.86 0.62
CA SER A 41 -4.64 8.85 -0.09
C SER A 41 -4.92 10.06 0.81
N ALA A 42 -4.52 11.26 0.36
CA ALA A 42 -4.97 12.52 0.97
C ALA A 42 -6.40 12.84 0.50
N VAL A 43 -7.38 12.58 1.36
CA VAL A 43 -8.81 12.71 1.01
C VAL A 43 -9.28 14.15 1.09
N ASN A 44 -8.81 14.88 2.09
CA ASN A 44 -8.97 16.32 2.23
C ASN A 44 -7.81 16.84 3.09
N GLY A 45 -7.65 18.17 3.18
CA GLY A 45 -6.43 18.83 3.67
C GLY A 45 -5.83 18.36 5.00
N SER A 46 -6.56 17.58 5.82
CA SER A 46 -6.04 17.01 7.06
C SER A 46 -6.25 15.50 7.21
N MET A 47 -6.98 14.84 6.31
CA MET A 47 -7.39 13.44 6.45
C MET A 47 -6.72 12.54 5.42
N ILE A 48 -6.19 11.41 5.90
CA ILE A 48 -5.52 10.40 5.10
C ILE A 48 -6.26 9.07 5.23
N LYS A 49 -6.47 8.38 4.11
CA LYS A 49 -6.96 7.00 4.05
C LYS A 49 -5.81 6.09 3.65
N ARG A 50 -5.63 4.97 4.37
CA ARG A 50 -4.66 3.93 4.03
C ARG A 50 -5.37 2.71 3.45
N ARG A 51 -4.79 2.12 2.41
CA ARG A 51 -5.20 0.83 1.84
C ARG A 51 -3.96 -0.02 1.60
N ASP A 52 -4.06 -1.32 1.84
CA ASP A 52 -2.94 -2.24 1.66
C ASP A 52 -3.19 -3.20 0.49
N PHE A 53 -2.14 -3.44 -0.30
CA PHE A 53 -2.12 -4.29 -1.49
C PHE A 53 -0.99 -5.31 -1.42
N LYS A 54 -1.19 -6.53 -1.93
CA LYS A 54 -0.11 -7.52 -2.06
C LYS A 54 0.64 -7.31 -3.36
N LEU A 55 1.98 -7.36 -3.32
CA LEU A 55 2.82 -7.25 -4.52
C LEU A 55 2.44 -8.29 -5.57
N SER A 56 2.16 -9.52 -5.15
CA SER A 56 1.76 -10.60 -6.05
C SER A 56 0.52 -10.26 -6.87
N TYR A 57 -0.45 -9.53 -6.30
CA TYR A 57 -1.66 -9.11 -7.00
C TYR A 57 -1.40 -8.00 -8.01
N LEU A 58 -0.45 -7.10 -7.70
CA LEU A 58 -0.02 -6.04 -8.62
C LEU A 58 0.80 -6.57 -9.80
N LEU A 59 1.47 -7.72 -9.64
CA LEU A 59 2.24 -8.35 -10.69
C LEU A 59 1.42 -9.35 -11.52
N SER A 60 0.47 -10.07 -10.92
CA SER A 60 -0.39 -11.01 -11.65
C SER A 60 -1.20 -10.31 -12.75
N THR A 61 -1.56 -9.04 -12.53
CA THR A 61 -2.25 -8.18 -13.50
C THR A 61 -1.45 -7.84 -14.74
N HIS A 62 -0.13 -8.10 -14.74
CA HIS A 62 0.71 -7.92 -15.92
C HIS A 62 0.93 -9.22 -16.71
N SER A 63 0.65 -10.40 -16.12
CA SER A 63 0.96 -11.70 -16.72
C SER A 63 -0.23 -12.41 -17.37
N SER A 64 -1.46 -12.09 -16.95
CA SER A 64 -2.67 -12.57 -17.62
C SER A 64 -3.11 -11.57 -18.67
N ASN A 65 -3.55 -12.05 -19.84
CA ASN A 65 -4.21 -11.30 -20.91
C ASN A 65 -5.54 -10.63 -20.48
N GLU A 66 -5.70 -10.28 -19.21
CA GLU A 66 -6.85 -9.62 -18.63
C GLU A 66 -6.47 -8.20 -18.25
N MET A 67 -6.85 -7.26 -19.12
CA MET A 67 -6.99 -5.82 -18.86
C MET A 67 -5.93 -5.19 -17.95
N ASN A 68 -4.77 -4.92 -18.54
CA ASN A 68 -3.74 -4.09 -17.92
C ASN A 68 -4.31 -2.71 -17.57
N LEU A 69 -3.98 -2.16 -16.39
CA LEU A 69 -4.41 -0.81 -15.97
C LEU A 69 -3.95 0.30 -16.94
N PHE A 70 -2.94 -0.02 -17.76
CA PHE A 70 -2.33 0.82 -18.78
C PHE A 70 -2.64 0.35 -20.21
N SER A 71 -3.71 -0.44 -20.40
CA SER A 71 -4.13 -0.86 -21.75
C SER A 71 -4.76 0.33 -22.48
N ASP A 72 -4.10 0.80 -23.54
CA ASP A 72 -4.61 1.83 -24.45
C ASP A 72 -5.77 1.30 -25.34
N GLU A 73 -6.16 0.04 -25.22
CA GLU A 73 -7.14 -0.63 -26.08
C GLU A 73 -8.61 -0.40 -25.68
N GLY A 74 -8.89 0.50 -24.71
CA GLY A 74 -10.26 0.84 -24.30
C GLY A 74 -11.00 -0.30 -23.58
N SER A 75 -10.29 -1.37 -23.22
CA SER A 75 -10.79 -2.47 -22.40
C SER A 75 -10.72 -2.07 -20.91
N ALA A 76 -11.77 -2.37 -20.13
CA ALA A 76 -11.92 -2.06 -18.72
C ALA A 76 -10.72 -2.49 -17.85
N ALA A 77 -9.81 -1.57 -17.59
CA ALA A 77 -8.65 -1.74 -16.72
C ALA A 77 -8.96 -2.54 -15.43
N TYR A 78 -8.21 -3.61 -15.17
CA TYR A 78 -8.30 -4.34 -13.91
C TYR A 78 -7.76 -3.45 -12.79
N ILE A 79 -8.63 -3.05 -11.86
CA ILE A 79 -8.26 -2.28 -10.68
C ILE A 79 -8.00 -3.26 -9.54
N PRO A 80 -6.73 -3.42 -9.09
CA PRO A 80 -6.44 -4.29 -7.95
C PRO A 80 -7.25 -3.84 -6.74
N GLN A 81 -7.90 -4.81 -6.09
CA GLN A 81 -8.68 -4.56 -4.88
C GLN A 81 -7.76 -4.60 -3.65
N PRO A 82 -7.89 -3.66 -2.72
CA PRO A 82 -7.12 -3.68 -1.48
C PRO A 82 -7.55 -4.90 -0.65
N PHE A 83 -6.59 -5.61 -0.06
CA PHE A 83 -6.93 -6.71 0.85
C PHE A 83 -7.22 -6.21 2.28
N ARG A 84 -6.88 -4.95 2.56
CA ARG A 84 -7.19 -4.28 3.82
C ARG A 84 -7.39 -2.79 3.59
N GLU A 85 -8.44 -2.25 4.20
CA GLU A 85 -8.69 -0.81 4.25
C GLU A 85 -8.72 -0.33 5.70
N TYR A 86 -8.29 0.91 5.91
CA TYR A 86 -8.28 1.55 7.21
C TYR A 86 -9.26 2.74 7.24
N PRO A 87 -9.78 3.11 8.43
CA PRO A 87 -10.60 4.30 8.60
C PRO A 87 -9.89 5.57 8.12
N LEU A 88 -10.68 6.59 7.82
CA LEU A 88 -10.17 7.91 7.50
C LEU A 88 -9.59 8.56 8.77
N THR A 89 -8.29 8.86 8.77
CA THR A 89 -7.57 9.31 9.97
C THR A 89 -6.89 10.65 9.73
N HIS A 90 -6.91 11.53 10.73
CA HIS A 90 -6.19 12.80 10.68
C HIS A 90 -4.67 12.56 10.55
N PHE A 91 -3.96 13.30 9.70
CA PHE A 91 -2.55 13.01 9.36
C PHE A 91 -1.58 13.01 10.56
N LEU A 92 -1.93 13.69 11.65
CA LEU A 92 -1.16 13.70 12.92
C LEU A 92 -1.43 12.48 13.83
N LYS A 93 -2.46 11.68 13.54
CA LYS A 93 -2.89 10.54 14.37
C LYS A 93 -2.61 9.19 13.72
N LEU A 94 -1.83 9.15 12.65
CA LEU A 94 -1.60 7.90 11.91
C LEU A 94 -0.87 6.86 12.76
N ALA A 95 0.04 7.30 13.64
CA ALA A 95 0.78 6.42 14.54
C ALA A 95 -0.08 5.83 15.67
N ASP A 96 -1.26 6.39 15.96
CA ASP A 96 -2.13 5.93 17.06
C ASP A 96 -2.82 4.60 16.72
N HIS A 97 -2.81 4.19 15.44
CA HIS A 97 -3.44 2.98 14.92
C HIS A 97 -2.40 1.92 14.51
N ALA A 98 -1.27 1.85 15.23
CA ALA A 98 -0.10 1.05 14.87
C ALA A 98 -0.32 -0.47 14.88
#